data_AF-A0AA51YKR5-F1
#
_entry.id   AF-A0AA51YKR5-F1
#
_cell.length_a   1.000
_cell.length_b   1.000
_cell.length_c   1.000
_cell.angle_alpha   90.00
_cell.angle_beta   90.00
_cell.angle_gamma   90.00
#
_symmetry.space_group_name_H-M   'P 1'
#
loop_
_entity.id
_entity.type
_entity.pdbx_description
1 polymer ?
#
loop_
_entity_poly.entity_id
_entity_poly.type
_entity_poly.pdbx_seq_one_letter_code
_entity_poly.pdbx_strand_id
1 'polypeptide(L)'
;MGNELEFYGKTYSPDIRMLHDMDEVVHDQPWLRSQDNIELYYMYRDLSADEKDHKRIVDNRLRYDITIIPPAMLGDEYVKTAGHYHPAVEGHHLSYAEIYQVLEGKATYFLQKAENGKVVDVIVCEATAGDLVLVPPDYGHITINASQETLKMANWVCRDFSSQYEPVKKMSGGAYYLLKGGFVKNPDYPSVPEIRYEKPHDYPEVNLFCGTDMYVMVKEIEKLDFLVHPQDHPEVFGRMASV
;
A
#
# COMPACT_ATOMS: atom_id res chain seq x y z
N MET A 1 24.74 -6.51 6.77
CA MET A 1 23.94 -7.76 6.80
C MET A 1 22.95 -7.63 5.68
N GLY A 2 22.85 -8.61 4.79
CA GLY A 2 22.11 -8.46 3.54
C GLY A 2 20.62 -8.20 3.79
N ASN A 3 20.06 -7.25 3.05
CA ASN A 3 18.61 -7.03 2.98
C ASN A 3 17.99 -8.10 2.05
N GLU A 4 18.40 -9.36 2.16
CA GLU A 4 17.87 -10.44 1.32
C GLU A 4 16.66 -11.08 2.01
N LEU A 5 15.66 -11.44 1.22
CA LEU A 5 14.48 -12.15 1.70
C LEU A 5 14.53 -13.60 1.23
N GLU A 6 14.43 -14.54 2.17
CA GLU A 6 14.11 -15.93 1.84
C GLU A 6 12.59 -16.06 1.68
N PHE A 7 12.16 -16.60 0.54
CA PHE A 7 10.76 -16.92 0.26
C PHE A 7 10.70 -18.31 -0.39
N TYR A 8 10.14 -19.29 0.34
CA TYR A 8 10.06 -20.70 -0.05
C TYR A 8 11.39 -21.30 -0.54
N GLY A 9 12.48 -21.04 0.19
CA GLY A 9 13.81 -21.56 -0.15
C GLY A 9 14.51 -20.88 -1.33
N LYS A 10 13.93 -19.82 -1.90
CA LYS A 10 14.57 -18.92 -2.87
C LYS A 10 14.96 -17.61 -2.17
N THR A 11 16.11 -17.06 -2.53
CA THR A 11 16.61 -15.77 -2.01
C THR A 11 16.34 -14.66 -3.02
N TYR A 12 15.77 -13.56 -2.54
CA TYR A 12 15.44 -12.38 -3.35
C TYR A 12 16.18 -11.14 -2.84
N SER A 13 16.70 -10.34 -3.77
CA SER A 13 17.22 -9.00 -3.47
C SER A 13 16.10 -7.96 -3.64
N PRO A 14 16.10 -6.89 -2.83
CA PRO A 14 15.04 -5.89 -2.88
C PRO A 14 15.36 -4.77 -3.87
N ASP A 15 14.31 -4.14 -4.39
CA ASP A 15 14.38 -2.73 -4.74
C ASP A 15 14.41 -1.92 -3.45
N ILE A 16 15.35 -0.98 -3.34
CA ILE A 16 15.53 -0.16 -2.14
C ILE A 16 14.94 1.22 -2.40
N ARG A 17 14.06 1.69 -1.51
CA ARG A 17 13.69 3.11 -1.48
C ARG A 17 14.71 3.87 -0.65
N MET A 18 15.32 4.87 -1.26
CA MET A 18 16.23 5.80 -0.61
C MET A 18 15.48 7.05 -0.13
N LEU A 19 16.05 7.77 0.83
CA LEU A 19 15.47 9.00 1.37
C LEU A 19 15.22 10.05 0.28
N HIS A 20 16.19 10.28 -0.61
CA HIS A 20 16.05 11.27 -1.68
C HIS A 20 15.20 10.79 -2.87
N ASP A 21 14.71 9.54 -2.86
CA ASP A 21 13.62 9.14 -3.75
C ASP A 21 12.25 9.67 -3.26
N MET A 22 12.21 10.25 -2.06
CA MET A 22 11.02 10.76 -1.38
C MET A 22 11.08 12.27 -1.12
N ASP A 23 12.00 13.00 -1.78
CA ASP A 23 12.25 14.43 -1.52
C ASP A 23 10.97 15.27 -1.58
N GLU A 24 10.07 14.96 -2.52
CA GLU A 24 8.85 15.73 -2.71
C GLU A 24 7.76 15.42 -1.68
N VAL A 25 7.85 14.34 -0.91
CA VAL A 25 6.74 13.84 -0.08
C VAL A 25 7.03 13.80 1.41
N VAL A 26 8.21 14.27 1.86
CA VAL A 26 8.55 14.40 3.29
C VAL A 26 8.07 15.74 3.84
N HIS A 27 7.41 15.71 5.00
CA HIS A 27 6.89 16.89 5.67
C HIS A 27 8.01 17.87 6.11
N ASP A 28 9.00 17.38 6.87
CA ASP A 28 10.09 18.21 7.41
C ASP A 28 11.21 18.42 6.37
N GLN A 29 10.97 19.36 5.45
CA GLN A 29 11.91 19.72 4.39
C GLN A 29 13.27 20.26 4.90
N PRO A 30 13.34 21.09 5.96
CA PRO A 30 14.62 21.47 6.57
C PRO A 30 15.41 20.27 7.10
N TRP A 31 14.76 19.33 7.79
CA TRP A 31 15.40 18.10 8.24
C TRP A 31 15.91 17.28 7.05
N LEU A 32 15.07 17.03 6.05
CA LEU A 32 15.41 16.24 4.86
C LEU A 32 16.70 16.73 4.18
N ARG A 33 16.83 18.04 3.96
CA ARG A 33 18.00 18.66 3.30
C ARG A 33 19.30 18.54 4.10
N SER A 34 19.22 18.17 5.38
CA SER A 34 20.38 17.99 6.26
C SER A 34 20.84 16.54 6.35
N GLN A 35 20.09 15.60 5.78
CA GLN A 35 20.38 14.17 5.86
C GLN A 35 21.17 13.68 4.65
N ASP A 36 21.96 12.64 4.85
CA ASP A 36 22.51 11.84 3.76
C ASP A 36 21.42 10.97 3.11
N ASN A 37 21.69 10.46 1.91
CA ASN A 37 20.77 9.55 1.23
C ASN A 37 20.80 8.15 1.87
N ILE A 38 19.90 7.91 2.82
CA ILE A 38 19.80 6.63 3.54
C ILE A 38 18.73 5.69 2.97
N GLU A 39 18.86 4.39 3.22
CA GLU A 39 17.82 3.41 2.90
C GLU A 39 16.61 3.57 3.83
N LEU A 40 15.40 3.56 3.29
CA LEU A 40 14.15 3.69 4.07
C LEU A 40 13.36 2.39 4.14
N TYR A 41 13.19 1.69 3.02
CA TYR A 41 12.45 0.43 2.98
C TYR A 41 12.81 -0.41 1.76
N TYR A 42 12.43 -1.69 1.82
CA TYR A 42 12.83 -2.73 0.89
C TYR A 42 11.60 -3.36 0.26
N MET A 43 11.57 -3.45 -1.06
CA MET A 43 10.46 -4.02 -1.83
C MET A 43 10.94 -5.26 -2.59
N TYR A 44 10.33 -6.40 -2.35
CA TYR A 44 10.60 -7.66 -3.02
C TYR A 44 9.39 -7.97 -3.90
N ARG A 45 9.60 -7.97 -5.21
CA ARG A 45 8.50 -8.02 -6.19
C ARG A 45 8.43 -9.36 -6.91
N ASP A 46 7.23 -9.67 -7.40
CA ASP A 46 6.98 -10.84 -8.25
C ASP A 46 7.39 -12.16 -7.58
N LEU A 47 7.08 -12.27 -6.29
CA LEU A 47 7.41 -13.43 -5.47
C LEU A 47 6.48 -14.61 -5.77
N SER A 48 7.07 -15.80 -5.80
CA SER A 48 6.36 -17.06 -5.98
C SER A 48 7.12 -18.20 -5.28
N ALA A 49 6.37 -19.17 -4.77
CA ALA A 49 6.93 -20.33 -4.08
C ALA A 49 7.69 -21.25 -5.04
N ASP A 50 7.13 -21.46 -6.24
CA ASP A 50 7.74 -22.25 -7.30
C ASP A 50 7.30 -21.73 -8.69
N GLU A 51 7.84 -22.32 -9.76
CA GLU A 51 7.54 -21.93 -11.14
C GLU A 51 6.08 -22.16 -11.55
N LYS A 52 5.40 -23.11 -10.90
CA LYS A 52 3.98 -23.40 -11.19
C LYS A 52 3.09 -22.31 -10.61
N ASP A 53 3.38 -21.89 -9.39
CA ASP A 53 2.75 -20.74 -8.75
C ASP A 53 3.03 -19.47 -9.56
N HIS A 54 4.30 -19.22 -9.94
CA HIS A 54 4.67 -18.07 -10.79
C HIS A 54 3.85 -18.02 -12.08
N LYS A 55 3.80 -19.14 -12.81
CA LYS A 55 3.02 -19.23 -14.05
C LYS A 55 1.55 -18.90 -13.80
N ARG A 56 0.96 -19.43 -12.72
CA ARG A 56 -0.45 -19.18 -12.39
C ARG A 56 -0.70 -17.71 -12.05
N ILE A 57 0.18 -17.08 -11.28
CA ILE A 57 0.12 -15.66 -10.92
C ILE A 57 0.16 -14.80 -12.19
N VAL A 58 1.11 -15.05 -13.08
CA VAL A 58 1.28 -14.32 -14.34
C VAL A 58 0.11 -14.54 -15.30
N ASP A 59 -0.36 -15.79 -15.47
CA ASP A 59 -1.49 -16.11 -16.35
C ASP A 59 -2.80 -15.40 -15.89
N ASN A 60 -2.90 -15.06 -14.59
CA ASN A 60 -4.03 -14.31 -14.02
C ASN A 60 -3.72 -12.82 -13.84
N ARG A 61 -2.62 -12.31 -14.42
CA ARG A 61 -2.28 -10.87 -14.44
C ARG A 61 -2.06 -10.28 -13.05
N LEU A 62 -1.64 -11.10 -12.09
CA LEU A 62 -1.39 -10.69 -10.70
C LEU A 62 0.10 -10.65 -10.39
N ARG A 63 0.44 -10.04 -9.26
CA ARG A 63 1.78 -10.01 -8.67
C ARG A 63 1.64 -10.10 -7.16
N TYR A 64 2.51 -10.88 -6.52
CA TYR A 64 2.66 -10.91 -5.07
C TYR A 64 3.97 -10.21 -4.69
N ASP A 65 3.88 -9.22 -3.81
CA ASP A 65 5.04 -8.48 -3.33
C ASP A 65 5.13 -8.57 -1.81
N ILE A 66 6.33 -8.37 -1.28
CA ILE A 66 6.59 -8.12 0.14
C ILE A 66 7.32 -6.78 0.27
N THR A 67 6.88 -5.96 1.23
CA THR A 67 7.58 -4.73 1.61
C THR A 67 7.97 -4.79 3.08
N ILE A 68 9.22 -4.40 3.38
CA ILE A 68 9.77 -4.33 4.73
C ILE A 68 10.17 -2.88 5.02
N ILE A 69 9.58 -2.30 6.07
CA ILE A 69 9.78 -0.91 6.49
C ILE A 69 10.33 -0.92 7.93
N PRO A 70 11.66 -0.79 8.12
CA PRO A 70 12.25 -0.56 9.43
C PRO A 70 11.68 0.69 10.10
N PRO A 71 11.66 0.77 11.45
CA PRO A 71 11.17 1.95 12.15
C PRO A 71 12.14 3.11 11.96
N ALA A 72 11.62 4.28 11.57
CA ALA A 72 12.38 5.52 11.45
C ALA A 72 11.45 6.74 11.59
N MET A 73 12.07 7.89 11.87
CA MET A 73 11.43 9.20 11.82
C MET A 73 12.08 10.03 10.72
N LEU A 74 11.26 10.64 9.87
CA LEU A 74 11.65 11.59 8.85
C LEU A 74 11.48 13.01 9.42
N GLY A 75 12.37 13.38 10.34
CA GLY A 75 12.23 14.59 11.16
C GLY A 75 11.16 14.40 12.22
N ASP A 76 10.01 15.06 12.06
CA ASP A 76 8.85 14.93 12.93
C ASP A 76 7.76 13.96 12.43
N GLU A 77 7.94 13.42 11.21
CA GLU A 77 7.03 12.51 10.53
C GLU A 77 7.46 11.04 10.67
N TYR A 78 6.52 10.11 10.81
CA TYR A 78 6.85 8.68 10.78
C TYR A 78 7.27 8.22 9.38
N VAL A 79 8.19 7.26 9.30
CA VAL A 79 8.58 6.65 8.03
C VAL A 79 7.38 6.03 7.32
N LYS A 80 7.32 6.24 6.01
CA LYS A 80 6.19 5.86 5.16
C LYS A 80 6.65 5.48 3.76
N THR A 81 5.79 4.79 3.02
CA THR A 81 5.95 4.65 1.57
C THR A 81 5.75 5.99 0.86
N ALA A 82 6.26 6.14 -0.37
CA ALA A 82 6.12 7.38 -1.14
C ALA A 82 4.66 7.78 -1.42
N GLY A 83 3.76 6.80 -1.49
CA GLY A 83 2.36 7.00 -1.82
C GLY A 83 2.09 7.09 -3.31
N HIS A 84 1.00 6.48 -3.77
CA HIS A 84 0.61 6.54 -5.18
C HIS A 84 -0.86 6.20 -5.40
N TYR A 85 -1.33 6.48 -6.62
CA TYR A 85 -2.61 6.00 -7.16
C TYR A 85 -2.37 4.91 -8.21
N HIS A 86 -3.42 4.13 -8.49
CA HIS A 86 -3.45 3.23 -9.63
C HIS A 86 -4.17 3.89 -10.82
N PRO A 87 -3.76 3.59 -12.07
CA PRO A 87 -4.50 4.04 -13.24
C PRO A 87 -5.86 3.33 -13.33
N ALA A 88 -6.78 3.94 -14.08
CA ALA A 88 -8.02 3.30 -14.52
C ALA A 88 -7.70 1.99 -15.27
N VAL A 89 -8.53 0.96 -15.05
CA VAL A 89 -8.51 -0.25 -15.87
C VAL A 89 -8.82 0.13 -17.32
N GLU A 90 -8.09 -0.44 -18.27
CA GLU A 90 -8.28 -0.12 -19.70
C GLU A 90 -9.74 -0.32 -20.12
N GLY A 91 -10.36 0.74 -20.64
CA GLY A 91 -11.77 0.71 -21.08
C GLY A 91 -12.81 0.96 -19.96
N HIS A 92 -12.39 1.17 -18.72
CA HIS A 92 -13.27 1.39 -17.56
C HIS A 92 -12.95 2.69 -16.80
N HIS A 93 -13.85 3.07 -15.89
CA HIS A 93 -13.68 4.28 -15.07
C HIS A 93 -13.01 4.02 -13.72
N LEU A 94 -13.03 2.78 -13.23
CA LEU A 94 -12.45 2.40 -11.95
C LEU A 94 -10.96 2.08 -12.11
N SER A 95 -10.15 2.47 -11.12
CA SER A 95 -8.75 2.01 -11.04
C SER A 95 -8.62 0.57 -10.58
N TYR A 96 -7.45 -0.03 -10.85
CA TYR A 96 -7.07 -1.31 -10.24
C TYR A 96 -7.11 -1.22 -8.71
N ALA A 97 -7.53 -2.32 -8.07
CA ALA A 97 -7.53 -2.47 -6.62
C ALA A 97 -6.26 -3.21 -6.15
N GLU A 98 -6.04 -3.19 -4.85
CA GLU A 98 -4.92 -3.89 -4.20
C GLU A 98 -5.33 -4.36 -2.81
N ILE A 99 -4.86 -5.52 -2.37
CA ILE A 99 -5.07 -5.99 -1.01
C ILE A 99 -3.74 -6.27 -0.31
N TYR A 100 -3.63 -5.78 0.92
CA TYR A 100 -2.48 -5.98 1.79
C TYR A 100 -2.79 -6.98 2.91
N GLN A 101 -1.74 -7.67 3.36
CA GLN A 101 -1.70 -8.37 4.64
C GLN A 101 -0.49 -7.91 5.43
N VAL A 102 -0.67 -7.59 6.71
CA VAL A 102 0.47 -7.39 7.63
C VAL A 102 1.00 -8.77 8.02
N LEU A 103 2.28 -9.02 7.79
CA LEU A 103 2.94 -10.28 8.15
C LEU A 103 3.60 -10.17 9.54
N GLU A 104 4.24 -9.04 9.82
CA GLU A 104 4.93 -8.76 11.09
C GLU A 104 4.79 -7.26 11.44
N GLY A 105 4.69 -6.93 12.72
CA GLY A 105 4.58 -5.56 13.21
C GLY A 105 3.18 -4.94 13.09
N LYS A 106 3.14 -3.61 12.97
CA LYS A 106 1.91 -2.81 12.85
C LYS A 106 2.02 -1.83 11.69
N ALA A 107 0.98 -1.77 10.86
CA ALA A 107 0.84 -0.81 9.79
C ALA A 107 -0.25 0.21 10.12
N THR A 108 -0.02 1.46 9.73
CA THR A 108 -1.07 2.45 9.57
C THR A 108 -1.23 2.70 8.07
N TYR A 109 -2.31 2.16 7.49
CA TYR A 109 -2.69 2.41 6.10
C TYR A 109 -3.48 3.71 6.02
N PHE A 110 -2.99 4.65 5.24
CA PHE A 110 -3.65 5.90 4.92
C PHE A 110 -4.12 5.84 3.46
N LEU A 111 -5.42 5.93 3.24
CA LEU A 111 -6.03 5.90 1.92
C LEU A 111 -6.74 7.22 1.65
N GLN A 112 -6.71 7.71 0.41
CA GLN A 112 -7.46 8.89 0.02
C GLN A 112 -8.06 8.74 -1.37
N LYS A 113 -9.33 9.11 -1.53
CA LYS A 113 -10.00 9.13 -2.83
C LYS A 113 -9.90 10.52 -3.44
N ALA A 114 -9.49 10.60 -4.70
CA ALA A 114 -9.45 11.85 -5.45
C ALA A 114 -10.49 11.87 -6.56
N GLU A 115 -11.34 12.90 -6.59
CA GLU A 115 -12.31 13.15 -7.66
C GLU A 115 -12.14 14.58 -8.17
N ASN A 116 -11.98 14.74 -9.49
CA ASN A 116 -11.81 16.05 -10.13
C ASN A 116 -10.71 16.92 -9.49
N GLY A 117 -9.60 16.29 -9.09
CA GLY A 117 -8.46 16.97 -8.45
C GLY A 117 -8.69 17.38 -6.99
N LYS A 118 -9.76 16.90 -6.34
CA LYS A 118 -10.04 17.14 -4.92
C LYS A 118 -10.09 15.82 -4.17
N VAL A 119 -9.56 15.82 -2.95
CA VAL A 119 -9.72 14.69 -2.05
C VAL A 119 -11.12 14.74 -1.45
N VAL A 120 -11.89 13.68 -1.66
CA VAL A 120 -13.30 13.59 -1.25
C VAL A 120 -13.53 12.62 -0.09
N ASP A 121 -12.60 11.69 0.13
CA ASP A 121 -12.63 10.76 1.25
C ASP A 121 -11.20 10.45 1.71
N VAL A 122 -11.03 10.26 3.02
CA VAL A 122 -9.76 9.87 3.66
C VAL A 122 -10.06 8.78 4.67
N ILE A 123 -9.38 7.65 4.52
CA ILE A 123 -9.50 6.49 5.40
C ILE A 123 -8.17 6.26 6.10
N VAL A 124 -8.22 5.99 7.40
CA VAL A 124 -7.09 5.42 8.13
C VAL A 124 -7.49 4.06 8.68
N CYS A 125 -6.68 3.06 8.39
CA CYS A 125 -6.84 1.71 8.92
C CYS A 125 -5.55 1.29 9.64
N GLU A 126 -5.65 1.01 10.94
CA GLU A 126 -4.55 0.41 11.70
C GLU A 126 -4.67 -1.10 11.68
N ALA A 127 -3.59 -1.78 11.29
CA ALA A 127 -3.56 -3.22 11.09
C ALA A 127 -2.32 -3.84 11.76
N THR A 128 -2.46 -5.07 12.24
CA THR A 128 -1.42 -5.87 12.90
C THR A 128 -1.24 -7.22 12.21
N ALA A 129 -0.22 -7.99 12.58
CA ALA A 129 0.06 -9.28 11.95
C ALA A 129 -1.18 -10.18 11.77
N GLY A 130 -1.41 -10.62 10.53
CA GLY A 130 -2.56 -11.40 10.09
C GLY A 130 -3.69 -10.57 9.48
N ASP A 131 -3.79 -9.28 9.80
CA ASP A 131 -4.87 -8.42 9.33
C ASP A 131 -4.78 -8.11 7.83
N LEU A 132 -5.96 -7.99 7.20
CA LEU A 132 -6.12 -7.65 5.79
C LEU A 132 -6.66 -6.23 5.62
N VAL A 133 -6.11 -5.49 4.64
CA VAL A 133 -6.56 -4.15 4.28
C VAL A 133 -6.69 -4.04 2.76
N LEU A 134 -7.91 -3.76 2.30
CA LEU A 134 -8.22 -3.53 0.89
C LEU A 134 -8.05 -2.06 0.53
N VAL A 135 -7.32 -1.78 -0.54
CA VAL A 135 -7.30 -0.49 -1.23
C VAL A 135 -8.36 -0.55 -2.34
N PRO A 136 -9.49 0.15 -2.19
CA PRO A 136 -10.53 0.15 -3.21
C PRO A 136 -10.09 0.90 -4.48
N PRO A 137 -10.80 0.71 -5.61
CA PRO A 137 -10.63 1.54 -6.78
C PRO A 137 -10.72 3.04 -6.46
N ASP A 138 -9.91 3.82 -7.15
CA ASP A 138 -9.78 5.28 -7.10
C ASP A 138 -9.17 5.85 -5.80
N TYR A 139 -8.76 4.97 -4.87
CA TYR A 139 -8.00 5.37 -3.69
C TYR A 139 -6.50 5.30 -3.96
N GLY A 140 -5.81 6.40 -3.68
CA GLY A 140 -4.38 6.40 -3.45
C GLY A 140 -4.09 5.90 -2.05
N HIS A 141 -2.90 5.31 -1.84
CA HIS A 141 -2.56 4.71 -0.55
C HIS A 141 -1.11 4.99 -0.15
N ILE A 142 -0.91 5.12 1.16
CA ILE A 142 0.38 5.31 1.84
C ILE A 142 0.38 4.36 3.04
N THR A 143 1.39 3.52 3.15
CA THR A 143 1.63 2.74 4.38
C THR A 143 2.65 3.44 5.25
N ILE A 144 2.33 3.59 6.54
CA ILE A 144 3.13 4.28 7.53
C ILE A 144 3.52 3.27 8.62
N ASN A 145 4.80 3.20 8.97
CA ASN A 145 5.26 2.47 10.15
C ASN A 145 5.36 3.45 11.32
N ALA A 146 4.28 3.57 12.09
CA ALA A 146 4.21 4.43 13.27
C ALA A 146 4.64 3.71 14.58
N SER A 147 5.44 2.64 14.47
CA SER A 147 5.87 1.81 15.61
C SER A 147 7.38 1.90 15.85
N GLN A 148 7.87 1.16 16.84
CA GLN A 148 9.32 0.98 17.09
C GLN A 148 9.83 -0.37 16.57
N GLU A 149 9.00 -1.12 15.84
CA GLU A 149 9.30 -2.43 15.30
C GLU A 149 9.35 -2.37 13.78
N THR A 150 10.02 -3.32 13.16
CA THR A 150 10.00 -3.46 11.70
C THR A 150 8.60 -3.91 11.27
N LEU A 151 8.03 -3.18 10.30
CA LEU A 151 6.81 -3.59 9.62
C LEU A 151 7.18 -4.45 8.41
N LYS A 152 6.58 -5.63 8.30
CA LYS A 152 6.61 -6.45 7.09
C LYS A 152 5.18 -6.70 6.64
N MET A 153 4.91 -6.42 5.39
CA MET A 153 3.61 -6.64 4.77
C MET A 153 3.76 -7.27 3.41
N ALA A 154 2.72 -7.97 2.96
CA ALA A 154 2.60 -8.43 1.61
C ALA A 154 1.42 -7.75 0.91
N ASN A 155 1.39 -7.82 -0.41
CA ASN A 155 0.26 -7.38 -1.22
C ASN A 155 0.06 -8.26 -2.46
N TRP A 156 -1.22 -8.45 -2.80
CA TRP A 156 -1.64 -8.91 -4.13
C TRP A 156 -2.11 -7.69 -4.93
N VAL A 157 -1.63 -7.58 -6.16
CA VAL A 157 -1.95 -6.46 -7.04
C VAL A 157 -1.93 -6.88 -8.51
N CYS A 158 -2.64 -6.16 -9.39
CA CYS A 158 -2.51 -6.37 -10.82
C CYS A 158 -1.09 -6.01 -11.30
N ARG A 159 -0.50 -6.86 -12.14
CA ARG A 159 0.87 -6.69 -12.64
C ARG A 159 0.98 -5.77 -13.86
N ASP A 160 -0.13 -5.47 -14.51
CA ASP A 160 -0.16 -4.84 -15.83
C ASP A 160 -0.20 -3.30 -15.79
N PHE A 161 0.03 -2.70 -14.62
CA PHE A 161 0.08 -1.25 -14.49
C PHE A 161 1.37 -0.75 -13.83
N SER A 162 1.62 0.54 -14.01
CA SER A 162 2.64 1.29 -13.26
C SER A 162 1.96 2.30 -12.35
N SER A 163 2.43 2.38 -11.10
CA SER A 163 1.95 3.29 -10.08
C SER A 163 2.05 4.76 -10.52
N GLN A 164 1.03 5.56 -10.24
CA GLN A 164 0.99 6.99 -10.52
C GLN A 164 1.41 7.78 -9.27
N TYR A 165 2.69 8.10 -9.18
CA TYR A 165 3.26 8.86 -8.05
C TYR A 165 3.03 10.37 -8.15
N GLU A 166 2.95 10.90 -9.37
CA GLU A 166 2.86 12.34 -9.66
C GLU A 166 1.76 13.09 -8.89
N PRO A 167 0.51 12.57 -8.77
CA PRO A 167 -0.53 13.26 -8.01
C PRO A 167 -0.16 13.47 -6.53
N VAL A 168 0.52 12.51 -5.92
CA VAL A 168 0.97 12.60 -4.51
C VAL A 168 2.17 13.55 -4.40
N LYS A 169 3.15 13.44 -5.31
CA LYS A 169 4.32 14.33 -5.35
C LYS A 169 3.96 15.80 -5.53
N LYS A 170 3.02 16.12 -6.43
CA LYS A 170 2.58 17.50 -6.69
C LYS A 170 1.90 18.17 -5.50
N MET A 171 1.37 17.36 -4.59
CA MET A 171 0.68 17.81 -3.39
C MET A 171 1.55 17.62 -2.14
N SER A 172 2.86 17.42 -2.33
CA SER A 172 3.84 17.19 -1.28
C SER A 172 3.55 16.03 -0.33
N GLY A 173 2.82 15.00 -0.79
CA GLY A 173 2.41 13.86 0.02
C GLY A 173 0.90 13.63 0.04
N GLY A 174 0.42 12.89 1.04
CA GLY A 174 -1.00 12.64 1.26
C GLY A 174 -1.74 13.85 1.82
N ALA A 175 -3.07 13.79 1.88
CA ALA A 175 -3.91 14.85 2.42
C ALA A 175 -3.68 15.11 3.93
N TYR A 176 -3.05 14.14 4.61
CA TYR A 176 -2.52 14.29 5.95
C TYR A 176 -1.09 13.74 6.03
N TYR A 177 -0.32 14.29 6.96
CA TYR A 177 0.93 13.71 7.46
C TYR A 177 0.67 13.06 8.83
N LEU A 178 1.29 11.93 9.11
CA LEU A 178 1.28 11.34 10.45
C LEU A 178 2.57 11.72 11.17
N LEU A 179 2.46 12.72 12.04
CA LEU A 179 3.57 13.22 12.85
C LEU A 179 3.56 12.53 14.23
N LYS A 180 4.63 12.73 15.01
CA LYS A 180 4.70 12.24 16.41
C LYS A 180 3.51 12.70 17.28
N GLY A 181 2.93 13.86 16.98
CA GLY A 181 1.76 14.42 17.68
C GLY A 181 0.40 13.95 17.15
N GLY A 182 0.38 13.13 16.09
CA GLY A 182 -0.84 12.68 15.40
C GLY A 182 -0.95 13.22 13.98
N PHE A 183 -2.12 13.03 13.38
CA PHE A 183 -2.40 13.47 12.01
C PHE A 183 -2.52 14.99 11.91
N VAL A 184 -1.84 15.57 10.92
CA VAL A 184 -1.91 17.00 10.58
C VAL A 184 -2.29 17.15 9.11
N LYS A 185 -3.23 18.05 8.81
CA LYS A 185 -3.67 18.32 7.44
C LYS A 185 -2.50 18.86 6.61
N ASN A 186 -2.36 18.33 5.41
CA ASN A 186 -1.38 18.85 4.46
C ASN A 186 -1.90 20.17 3.84
N PRO A 187 -1.18 21.30 4.01
CA PRO A 187 -1.65 22.61 3.55
C PRO A 187 -1.70 22.77 2.03
N ASP A 188 -1.03 21.90 1.27
CA ASP A 188 -1.04 21.97 -0.20
C ASP A 188 -2.38 21.51 -0.79
N TYR A 189 -3.18 20.77 -0.01
CA TYR A 189 -4.54 20.40 -0.40
C TYR A 189 -5.54 21.53 -0.09
N PRO A 190 -6.29 22.07 -1.08
CA PRO A 190 -7.22 23.18 -0.85
C PRO A 190 -8.35 22.87 0.12
N SER A 191 -8.74 21.59 0.20
CA SER A 191 -9.74 21.07 1.12
C SER A 191 -9.37 19.64 1.45
N VAL A 192 -9.49 19.30 2.73
CA VAL A 192 -9.16 17.97 3.26
C VAL A 192 -10.35 17.51 4.10
N PRO A 193 -11.03 16.42 3.71
CA PRO A 193 -12.13 15.85 4.49
C PRO A 193 -11.59 15.24 5.80
N GLU A 194 -12.46 15.09 6.79
CA GLU A 194 -12.07 14.45 8.06
C GLU A 194 -11.73 12.97 7.86
N ILE A 195 -10.82 12.46 8.68
CA ILE A 195 -10.38 11.06 8.63
C ILE A 195 -11.53 10.17 9.10
N ARG A 196 -11.92 9.22 8.25
CA ARG A 196 -12.72 8.06 8.64
C ARG A 196 -11.80 6.93 9.08
N TYR A 197 -12.03 6.41 10.29
CA TYR A 197 -11.25 5.30 10.82
C TYR A 197 -11.96 3.98 10.53
N GLU A 198 -11.28 3.11 9.79
CA GLU A 198 -11.77 1.77 9.47
C GLU A 198 -10.95 0.70 10.16
N LYS A 199 -11.57 -0.46 10.38
CA LYS A 199 -10.90 -1.63 10.97
C LYS A 199 -10.60 -2.67 9.88
N PRO A 200 -9.51 -3.43 10.03
CA PRO A 200 -9.29 -4.62 9.22
C PRO A 200 -10.47 -5.58 9.36
N HIS A 201 -10.79 -6.29 8.29
CA HIS A 201 -11.90 -7.24 8.27
C HIS A 201 -11.70 -8.31 7.21
N ASP A 202 -12.45 -9.39 7.37
CA ASP A 202 -12.55 -10.48 6.41
C ASP A 202 -13.37 -10.07 5.17
N TYR A 203 -13.04 -10.71 4.04
CA TYR A 203 -13.76 -10.64 2.77
C TYR A 203 -14.23 -12.07 2.37
N PRO A 204 -15.29 -12.59 3.02
CA PRO A 204 -15.78 -13.96 2.79
C PRO A 204 -16.20 -14.25 1.34
N GLU A 205 -16.65 -13.23 0.61
CA GLU A 205 -17.03 -13.29 -0.80
C GLU A 205 -15.91 -13.79 -1.72
N VAL A 206 -14.65 -13.57 -1.31
CA VAL A 206 -13.45 -13.97 -2.06
C VAL A 206 -12.51 -14.87 -1.24
N ASN A 207 -13.02 -15.48 -0.15
CA ASN A 207 -12.28 -16.40 0.73
C ASN A 207 -11.03 -15.81 1.42
N LEU A 208 -11.02 -14.50 1.68
CA LEU A 208 -9.92 -13.83 2.36
C LEU A 208 -10.29 -13.57 3.82
N PHE A 209 -9.49 -14.09 4.76
CA PHE A 209 -9.75 -14.00 6.20
C PHE A 209 -8.49 -13.55 6.95
N CYS A 210 -8.65 -12.61 7.87
CA CYS A 210 -7.59 -12.20 8.78
C CYS A 210 -7.03 -13.41 9.54
N GLY A 211 -5.72 -13.44 9.73
CA GLY A 211 -4.98 -14.54 10.36
C GLY A 211 -4.71 -15.75 9.47
N THR A 212 -5.25 -15.78 8.24
CA THR A 212 -4.88 -16.79 7.24
C THR A 212 -3.85 -16.19 6.28
N ASP A 213 -2.71 -16.85 6.07
CA ASP A 213 -1.68 -16.42 5.11
C ASP A 213 -2.30 -16.22 3.72
N MET A 214 -2.34 -14.98 3.22
CA MET A 214 -3.03 -14.68 1.97
C MET A 214 -2.27 -15.18 0.74
N TYR A 215 -1.00 -15.59 0.86
CA TYR A 215 -0.29 -16.22 -0.26
C TYR A 215 -0.97 -17.52 -0.69
N VAL A 216 -1.68 -18.22 0.22
CA VAL A 216 -2.42 -19.45 -0.10
C VAL A 216 -3.49 -19.26 -1.18
N MET A 217 -3.91 -18.01 -1.43
CA MET A 217 -4.84 -17.65 -2.51
C MET A 217 -4.30 -17.98 -3.89
N VAL A 218 -2.99 -18.21 -4.07
CA VAL A 218 -2.44 -18.75 -5.32
C VAL A 218 -3.12 -20.07 -5.75
N LYS A 219 -3.70 -20.82 -4.80
CA LYS A 219 -4.43 -22.06 -5.09
C LYS A 219 -5.83 -21.82 -5.66
N GLU A 220 -6.44 -20.67 -5.34
CA GLU A 220 -7.76 -20.21 -5.77
C GLU A 220 -7.65 -18.80 -6.39
N ILE A 221 -6.63 -18.61 -7.25
CA ILE A 221 -6.16 -17.31 -7.75
C ILE A 221 -7.28 -16.53 -8.46
N GLU A 222 -8.23 -17.22 -9.05
CA GLU A 222 -9.40 -16.66 -9.72
C GLU A 222 -10.28 -15.82 -8.78
N LYS A 223 -10.22 -16.05 -7.46
CA LYS A 223 -10.94 -15.22 -6.48
C LYS A 223 -10.30 -13.86 -6.26
N LEU A 224 -9.08 -13.65 -6.76
CA LEU A 224 -8.41 -12.36 -6.75
C LEU A 224 -8.71 -11.51 -8.00
N ASP A 225 -9.63 -11.96 -8.86
CA ASP A 225 -9.99 -11.25 -10.09
C ASP A 225 -10.50 -9.83 -9.84
N PHE A 226 -11.11 -9.55 -8.67
CA PHE A 226 -11.51 -8.20 -8.26
C PHE A 226 -10.36 -7.18 -8.23
N LEU A 227 -9.10 -7.63 -8.13
CA LEU A 227 -7.93 -6.75 -8.19
C LEU A 227 -7.63 -6.29 -9.63
N VAL A 228 -7.98 -7.12 -10.62
CA VAL A 228 -7.71 -6.89 -12.04
C VAL A 228 -8.94 -6.31 -12.76
N HIS A 229 -10.13 -6.75 -12.35
CA HIS A 229 -11.43 -6.37 -12.94
C HIS A 229 -12.42 -5.87 -11.86
N PRO A 230 -12.07 -4.85 -11.06
CA PRO A 230 -12.90 -4.37 -9.95
C PRO A 230 -14.33 -3.98 -10.34
N GLN A 231 -14.55 -3.56 -11.58
CA GLN A 231 -15.89 -3.24 -12.10
C GLN A 231 -16.87 -4.41 -12.08
N ASP A 232 -16.36 -5.65 -12.10
CA ASP A 232 -17.17 -6.86 -12.18
C ASP A 232 -17.46 -7.46 -10.79
N HIS A 233 -16.83 -6.91 -9.73
CA HIS A 233 -16.93 -7.40 -8.35
C HIS A 233 -17.25 -6.28 -7.34
N PRO A 234 -18.29 -5.44 -7.56
CA PRO A 234 -18.60 -4.30 -6.69
C PRO A 234 -18.91 -4.71 -5.24
N GLU A 235 -19.36 -5.94 -5.00
CA GLU A 235 -19.69 -6.49 -3.69
C GLU A 235 -18.49 -6.53 -2.73
N VAL A 236 -17.26 -6.67 -3.23
CA VAL A 236 -16.04 -6.73 -2.42
C VAL A 236 -15.73 -5.37 -1.77
N PHE A 237 -16.09 -4.27 -2.45
CA PHE A 237 -15.69 -2.91 -2.05
C PHE A 237 -16.72 -2.18 -1.18
N GLY A 238 -17.93 -2.73 -1.04
CA GLY A 238 -19.07 -2.04 -0.42
C GLY A 238 -18.88 -1.61 1.03
N ARG A 239 -17.91 -2.19 1.75
CA ARG A 239 -17.56 -1.80 3.13
C ARG A 239 -16.59 -0.63 3.21
N MET A 240 -15.76 -0.45 2.19
CA MET A 240 -14.68 0.55 2.17
C MET A 240 -15.10 1.82 1.43
N ALA A 241 -15.88 1.68 0.36
CA ALA A 241 -16.36 2.82 -0.41
C ALA A 241 -17.47 3.56 0.33
N SER A 242 -17.31 4.88 0.49
CA SER A 242 -18.42 5.74 0.87
C SER A 242 -19.45 5.74 -0.28
N VAL A 243 -20.71 5.41 0.03
CA VAL A 243 -21.84 5.49 -0.93
C VAL A 243 -22.16 6.95 -1.24
#